data_AF-A0A7L5YTF2-F1
#
_entry.id   AF-A0A7L5YTF2-F1
#
_cell.length_a   1.000
_cell.length_b   1.000
_cell.length_c   1.000
_cell.angle_alpha   90.00
_cell.angle_beta   90.00
_cell.angle_gamma   90.00
#
_symmetry.space_group_name_H-M   'P 1'
#
loop_
_entity.id
_entity.type
_entity.pdbx_description
1 polymer ?
#
loop_
_entity_poly.entity_id
_entity_poly.type
_entity_poly.pdbx_seq_one_letter_code
_entity_poly.pdbx_strand_id
1 'polypeptide(L)'
;MDIQDIYDEFSAGRVDPEAIRSFLRYAYDNWNAGQEPPTYVLLVGDGHYDFTGVSGTTLLNLIPPFLVRIDPWLGETAADNRFVSLDGPNDFLPEMHIGRIPAQTPADVTAVVNKILAYESDTAPAEWQRRVVFVADNWADPAGNFHALSNDIRFNYLPAEYDDPTIYYNGDYFTANDMRLAIRAAFDQGGLMLQWFGHASRFRWGSVSMFNIFDIPVLASHPNDTKWPITVSYSCWAGYFINLDGGNQTLGETFLLAPQRGSIVDLSPSGLHVGWDLNKLNQALVRATLQDRIERAGEAFDQAKAYYFAGASGSLT
;
A
#
# COMPACT_ATOMS: atom_id res chain seq x y z
N MET A 1 -20.43 3.47 -9.27
CA MET A 1 -21.42 4.11 -8.39
C MET A 1 -20.91 5.49 -8.10
N ASP A 2 -21.74 6.53 -8.18
CA ASP A 2 -21.35 7.86 -7.73
C ASP A 2 -21.37 7.87 -6.19
N ILE A 3 -20.38 8.50 -5.57
CA ILE A 3 -20.31 8.61 -4.11
C ILE A 3 -21.45 9.49 -3.57
N GLN A 4 -21.94 10.44 -4.36
CA GLN A 4 -23.05 11.30 -3.94
C GLN A 4 -24.35 10.48 -3.74
N ASP A 5 -24.62 9.50 -4.60
CA ASP A 5 -25.78 8.60 -4.44
C ASP A 5 -25.74 7.85 -3.11
N ILE A 6 -24.53 7.48 -2.66
CA ILE A 6 -24.32 6.81 -1.36
C ILE A 6 -24.61 7.78 -0.22
N TYR A 7 -24.15 9.03 -0.29
CA TYR A 7 -24.45 10.01 0.76
C TYR A 7 -25.94 10.35 0.83
N ASP A 8 -26.59 10.53 -0.31
CA ASP A 8 -28.01 10.86 -0.38
C ASP A 8 -28.87 9.81 0.32
N GLU A 9 -28.55 8.52 0.12
CA GLU A 9 -29.30 7.40 0.70
C GLU A 9 -28.88 7.07 2.15
N PHE A 10 -27.58 7.07 2.46
CA PHE A 10 -27.06 6.53 3.73
C PHE A 10 -26.68 7.58 4.78
N SER A 11 -26.67 8.87 4.43
CA SER A 11 -26.36 9.97 5.37
C SER A 11 -27.20 11.23 5.16
N ALA A 12 -28.30 11.13 4.38
CA ALA A 12 -29.15 12.25 4.01
C ALA A 12 -28.37 13.39 3.31
N GLY A 13 -27.47 13.01 2.41
CA GLY A 13 -26.67 13.90 1.56
C GLY A 13 -25.40 14.45 2.22
N ARG A 14 -25.05 14.01 3.43
CA ARG A 14 -23.85 14.50 4.15
C ARG A 14 -22.62 13.67 3.81
N VAL A 15 -21.49 14.33 3.56
CA VAL A 15 -20.20 13.65 3.42
C VAL A 15 -19.85 12.99 4.75
N ASP A 16 -19.87 11.65 4.77
CA ASP A 16 -19.60 10.85 5.97
C ASP A 16 -19.04 9.47 5.56
N PRO A 17 -17.83 9.09 6.01
CA PRO A 17 -17.29 7.74 5.79
C PRO A 17 -18.21 6.61 6.28
N GLU A 18 -19.01 6.82 7.34
CA GLU A 18 -19.94 5.80 7.81
C GLU A 18 -21.07 5.55 6.80
N ALA A 19 -21.40 6.51 5.92
CA ALA A 19 -22.34 6.29 4.82
C ALA A 19 -21.81 5.24 3.83
N ILE A 20 -20.52 5.34 3.49
CA ILE A 20 -19.83 4.40 2.60
C ILE A 20 -19.83 3.00 3.21
N ARG A 21 -19.46 2.90 4.49
CA ARG A 21 -19.47 1.62 5.23
C ARG A 21 -20.88 1.03 5.34
N SER A 22 -21.89 1.87 5.57
CA SER A 22 -23.29 1.44 5.66
C SER A 22 -23.81 0.94 4.31
N PHE A 23 -23.47 1.61 3.21
CA PHE A 23 -23.78 1.16 1.87
C PHE A 23 -23.12 -0.20 1.56
N LEU A 24 -21.82 -0.35 1.85
CA LEU A 24 -21.10 -1.59 1.59
C LEU A 24 -21.65 -2.76 2.42
N ARG A 25 -22.02 -2.52 3.68
CA ARG A 25 -22.76 -3.51 4.49
C ARG A 25 -24.09 -3.89 3.86
N TYR A 26 -24.89 -2.90 3.48
CA TYR A 26 -26.19 -3.15 2.84
C TYR A 26 -26.02 -3.96 1.56
N ALA A 27 -25.05 -3.59 0.72
CA ALA A 27 -24.71 -4.30 -0.50
C ALA A 27 -24.29 -5.74 -0.22
N TYR A 28 -23.46 -5.99 0.79
CA TYR A 28 -23.04 -7.32 1.19
C TYR A 28 -24.23 -8.19 1.68
N ASP A 29 -25.09 -7.64 2.52
CA ASP A 29 -26.20 -8.39 3.15
C ASP A 29 -27.39 -8.60 2.20
N ASN A 30 -27.60 -7.72 1.21
CA ASN A 30 -28.84 -7.64 0.44
C ASN A 30 -28.63 -7.75 -1.09
N TRP A 31 -27.45 -8.18 -1.54
CA TRP A 31 -27.12 -8.18 -2.97
C TRP A 31 -28.12 -8.98 -3.80
N ASN A 32 -28.85 -8.27 -4.67
CA ASN A 32 -29.77 -8.80 -5.69
C ASN A 32 -30.58 -10.04 -5.25
N ALA A 33 -31.19 -9.97 -4.06
CA ALA A 33 -32.10 -11.00 -3.53
C ALA A 33 -31.57 -12.44 -3.63
N GLY A 34 -30.31 -12.66 -3.22
CA GLY A 34 -29.70 -14.00 -3.12
C GLY A 34 -28.65 -14.32 -4.17
N GLN A 35 -28.11 -13.32 -4.87
CA GLN A 35 -26.88 -13.49 -5.64
C GLN A 35 -25.66 -13.35 -4.72
N GLU A 36 -24.50 -13.83 -5.19
CA GLU A 36 -23.23 -13.63 -4.48
C GLU A 36 -22.97 -12.13 -4.30
N PRO A 37 -22.64 -11.68 -3.07
CA PRO A 37 -22.35 -10.29 -2.79
C PRO A 37 -21.09 -9.80 -3.52
N PRO A 38 -20.88 -8.49 -3.63
CA PRO A 38 -19.65 -7.94 -4.19
C PRO A 38 -18.44 -8.46 -3.40
N THR A 39 -17.40 -8.91 -4.10
CA THR A 39 -16.16 -9.39 -3.47
C THR A 39 -15.03 -8.36 -3.50
N TYR A 40 -15.13 -7.35 -4.38
CA TYR A 40 -14.10 -6.32 -4.57
C TYR A 40 -14.71 -4.91 -4.48
N VAL A 41 -14.00 -4.02 -3.80
CA VAL A 41 -14.33 -2.59 -3.68
C VAL A 41 -13.12 -1.78 -4.15
N LEU A 42 -13.32 -0.93 -5.15
CA LEU A 42 -12.31 0.02 -5.60
C LEU A 42 -12.77 1.44 -5.30
N LEU A 43 -12.07 2.12 -4.41
CA LEU A 43 -12.25 3.55 -4.16
C LEU A 43 -11.48 4.34 -5.21
N VAL A 44 -12.14 5.25 -5.92
CA VAL A 44 -11.49 6.10 -6.93
C VAL A 44 -11.65 7.55 -6.53
N GLY A 45 -10.58 8.09 -5.94
CA GLY A 45 -10.54 9.44 -5.41
C GLY A 45 -9.62 9.52 -4.21
N ASP A 46 -8.92 10.64 -4.11
CA ASP A 46 -8.10 10.98 -2.95
C ASP A 46 -8.97 11.52 -1.79
N GLY A 47 -8.40 11.63 -0.60
CA GLY A 47 -9.06 12.20 0.57
C GLY A 47 -8.11 12.57 1.68
N HIS A 48 -8.56 13.41 2.62
CA HIS A 48 -7.73 13.95 3.70
C HIS A 48 -8.47 14.08 5.02
N TYR A 49 -7.74 14.23 6.13
CA TYR A 49 -8.33 14.24 7.48
C TYR A 49 -9.21 15.47 7.80
N ASP A 50 -9.05 16.60 7.10
CA ASP A 50 -9.89 17.78 7.36
C ASP A 50 -11.27 17.69 6.70
N PHE A 51 -12.22 17.04 7.37
CA PHE A 51 -13.60 16.93 6.89
C PHE A 51 -14.40 18.23 7.06
N THR A 52 -13.87 19.17 7.86
CA THR A 52 -14.58 20.39 8.26
C THR A 52 -14.16 21.64 7.51
N GLY A 53 -13.05 21.58 6.77
CA GLY A 53 -12.43 22.73 6.12
C GLY A 53 -11.74 23.69 7.10
N VAL A 54 -11.48 23.28 8.35
CA VAL A 54 -10.87 24.15 9.37
C VAL A 54 -9.41 24.49 9.04
N SER A 55 -8.72 23.64 8.29
CA SER A 55 -7.34 23.87 7.85
C SER A 55 -7.25 24.92 6.75
N GLY A 56 -8.36 25.26 6.10
CA GLY A 56 -8.39 26.14 4.92
C GLY A 56 -7.77 25.51 3.66
N THR A 57 -7.62 24.18 3.63
CA THR A 57 -7.11 23.48 2.44
C THR A 57 -8.06 23.65 1.26
N THR A 58 -7.49 23.74 0.06
CA THR A 58 -8.24 23.74 -1.21
C THR A 58 -8.35 22.35 -1.82
N LEU A 59 -7.75 21.34 -1.18
CA LEU A 59 -7.86 19.95 -1.64
C LEU A 59 -9.29 19.46 -1.48
N LEU A 60 -9.70 18.63 -2.43
CA LEU A 60 -11.00 17.99 -2.39
C LEU A 60 -10.88 16.68 -1.62
N ASN A 61 -11.88 16.44 -0.78
CA ASN A 61 -12.06 15.14 -0.15
C ASN A 61 -12.99 14.30 -1.04
N LEU A 62 -12.47 13.78 -2.15
CA LEU A 62 -13.27 13.11 -3.19
C LEU A 62 -13.90 11.83 -2.65
N ILE A 63 -13.10 11.01 -1.96
CA ILE A 63 -13.59 9.86 -1.19
C ILE A 63 -12.96 9.96 0.21
N PRO A 64 -13.71 10.40 1.23
CA PRO A 64 -13.15 10.61 2.56
C PRO A 64 -12.64 9.29 3.13
N PRO A 65 -11.46 9.30 3.77
CA PRO A 65 -10.91 8.13 4.46
C PRO A 65 -11.80 7.73 5.63
N PHE A 66 -11.80 6.44 6.00
CA PHE A 66 -12.29 6.06 7.31
C PHE A 66 -11.18 6.34 8.34
N LEU A 67 -11.40 7.25 9.29
CA LEU A 67 -10.41 7.55 10.32
C LEU A 67 -10.62 6.66 11.53
N VAL A 68 -9.55 5.97 11.96
CA VAL A 68 -9.58 5.11 13.14
C VAL A 68 -8.45 5.50 14.07
N ARG A 69 -8.76 5.61 15.37
CA ARG A 69 -7.76 5.77 16.42
C ARG A 69 -7.05 4.44 16.65
N ILE A 70 -5.84 4.31 16.13
CA ILE A 70 -5.05 3.07 16.21
C ILE A 70 -3.84 3.16 17.13
N ASP A 71 -3.39 4.38 17.46
CA ASP A 71 -2.15 4.58 18.20
C ASP A 71 -2.32 5.75 19.21
N PRO A 72 -1.94 5.58 20.49
CA PRO A 72 -2.09 6.63 21.50
C PRO A 72 -1.26 7.90 21.26
N TRP A 73 -0.16 7.81 20.51
CA TRP A 73 0.75 8.91 20.20
C TRP A 73 0.38 9.62 18.90
N LEU A 74 0.03 8.87 17.85
CA LEU A 74 -0.42 9.40 16.56
C LEU A 74 -1.87 9.88 16.61
N GLY A 75 -2.73 9.17 17.35
CA GLY A 75 -4.17 9.35 17.33
C GLY A 75 -4.84 8.60 16.18
N GLU A 76 -5.53 9.33 15.31
CA GLU A 76 -6.27 8.79 14.18
C GLU A 76 -5.44 8.72 12.91
N THR A 77 -5.66 7.69 12.09
CA THR A 77 -5.16 7.63 10.72
C THR A 77 -6.18 6.98 9.80
N ALA A 78 -5.92 7.02 8.49
CA ALA A 78 -6.74 6.38 7.48
C ALA A 78 -6.68 4.86 7.59
N ALA A 79 -7.85 4.22 7.57
CA ALA A 79 -8.01 2.78 7.63
C ALA A 79 -9.16 2.34 6.70
N ASP A 80 -8.94 2.39 5.39
CA ASP A 80 -9.97 2.00 4.40
C ASP A 80 -10.47 0.56 4.60
N ASN A 81 -9.66 -0.34 5.16
CA ASN A 81 -10.08 -1.68 5.57
C ASN A 81 -11.36 -1.65 6.42
N ARG A 82 -11.57 -0.59 7.20
CA ARG A 82 -12.73 -0.42 8.06
C ARG A 82 -14.05 -0.29 7.28
N PHE A 83 -14.01 0.14 6.02
CA PHE A 83 -15.19 0.18 5.15
C PHE A 83 -15.77 -1.20 4.87
N VAL A 84 -14.93 -2.24 4.92
CA VAL A 84 -15.25 -3.61 4.50
C VAL A 84 -15.08 -4.65 5.61
N SER A 85 -14.68 -4.24 6.81
CA SER A 85 -14.78 -5.04 8.05
C SER A 85 -16.13 -4.79 8.72
N LEU A 86 -17.05 -5.74 8.55
CA LEU A 86 -18.46 -5.63 8.82
C LEU A 86 -18.88 -6.27 10.16
N ASP A 87 -18.05 -7.12 10.77
CA ASP A 87 -18.36 -7.90 11.98
C ASP A 87 -18.23 -7.12 13.31
N GLY A 88 -18.52 -5.82 13.26
CA GLY A 88 -18.61 -4.95 14.44
C GLY A 88 -17.50 -3.90 14.52
N PRO A 89 -17.32 -3.26 15.69
CA PRO A 89 -16.35 -2.17 15.86
C PRO A 89 -14.89 -2.63 16.04
N ASN A 90 -14.67 -3.87 16.48
CA ASN A 90 -13.35 -4.45 16.74
C ASN A 90 -12.95 -5.49 15.69
N ASP A 91 -13.58 -5.41 14.51
CA ASP A 91 -13.28 -6.29 13.39
C ASP A 91 -12.20 -5.65 12.51
N PHE A 92 -11.15 -6.43 12.26
CA PHE A 92 -9.97 -6.05 11.48
C PHE A 92 -9.79 -6.93 10.24
N LEU A 93 -10.60 -7.98 10.10
CA LEU A 93 -10.62 -8.83 8.91
C LEU A 93 -11.71 -8.31 7.98
N PRO A 94 -11.46 -8.17 6.67
CA PRO A 94 -12.45 -7.65 5.75
C PRO A 94 -13.29 -8.77 5.11
N GLU A 95 -14.58 -8.52 4.88
CA GLU A 95 -15.47 -9.39 4.11
C GLU A 95 -15.38 -9.15 2.60
N MET A 96 -14.77 -8.04 2.18
CA MET A 96 -14.56 -7.67 0.78
C MET A 96 -13.15 -7.13 0.56
N HIS A 97 -12.55 -7.44 -0.59
CA HIS A 97 -11.22 -6.98 -0.96
C HIS A 97 -11.26 -5.51 -1.37
N ILE A 98 -10.65 -4.63 -0.56
CA ILE A 98 -10.65 -3.19 -0.81
C ILE A 98 -9.30 -2.66 -1.31
N GLY A 99 -9.36 -1.77 -2.30
CA GLY A 99 -8.23 -0.98 -2.76
C GLY A 99 -8.63 0.45 -3.08
N ARG A 100 -7.65 1.35 -3.22
CA ARG A 100 -7.85 2.75 -3.57
C ARG A 100 -6.94 3.17 -4.72
N ILE A 101 -7.50 3.90 -5.68
CA ILE A 101 -6.78 4.80 -6.58
C ILE A 101 -6.92 6.21 -5.99
N PRO A 102 -5.88 6.76 -5.33
CA PRO A 102 -5.91 8.06 -4.66
C PRO A 102 -5.73 9.19 -5.69
N ALA A 103 -6.60 9.20 -6.70
CA ALA A 103 -6.56 10.16 -7.80
C ALA A 103 -7.12 11.51 -7.35
N GLN A 104 -6.41 12.59 -7.67
CA GLN A 104 -6.91 13.97 -7.52
C GLN A 104 -7.50 14.49 -8.83
N THR A 105 -7.14 13.87 -9.96
CA THR A 105 -7.56 14.29 -11.30
C THR A 105 -7.96 13.10 -12.18
N PRO A 106 -8.73 13.33 -13.27
CA PRO A 106 -9.01 12.29 -14.26
C PRO A 106 -7.75 11.71 -14.94
N ALA A 107 -6.68 12.50 -15.02
CA ALA A 107 -5.41 12.05 -15.58
C ALA A 107 -4.74 10.99 -14.69
N ASP A 108 -4.84 11.14 -13.37
CA ASP A 108 -4.34 10.16 -12.40
C ASP A 108 -5.06 8.82 -12.56
N VAL A 109 -6.40 8.84 -12.67
CA VAL A 109 -7.20 7.63 -12.92
C VAL A 109 -6.77 6.97 -14.22
N THR A 110 -6.62 7.75 -15.29
CA THR A 110 -6.19 7.24 -16.60
C THR A 110 -4.81 6.61 -16.53
N ALA A 111 -3.86 7.22 -15.80
CA ALA A 111 -2.50 6.71 -15.65
C ALA A 111 -2.48 5.34 -14.96
N VAL A 112 -3.22 5.17 -13.86
CA VAL A 112 -3.29 3.90 -13.12
C VAL A 112 -4.04 2.83 -13.91
N VAL A 113 -5.23 3.15 -14.45
CA VAL A 113 -6.03 2.19 -15.22
C VAL A 113 -5.27 1.67 -16.44
N ASN A 114 -4.53 2.54 -17.15
CA ASN A 114 -3.71 2.09 -18.28
C ASN A 114 -2.59 1.15 -17.84
N LYS A 115 -1.95 1.38 -16.69
CA LYS A 115 -0.96 0.44 -16.13
C LYS A 115 -1.60 -0.91 -15.81
N ILE A 116 -2.76 -0.93 -15.15
CA ILE A 116 -3.50 -2.16 -14.81
C ILE A 116 -3.84 -2.95 -16.08
N LEU A 117 -4.46 -2.31 -17.06
CA LEU A 117 -4.85 -2.97 -18.32
C LEU A 117 -3.64 -3.53 -19.07
N ALA A 118 -2.53 -2.80 -19.11
CA ALA A 118 -1.30 -3.27 -19.74
C ALA A 118 -0.70 -4.47 -18.99
N TYR A 119 -0.60 -4.37 -17.66
CA TYR A 119 -0.04 -5.41 -16.80
C TYR A 119 -0.84 -6.72 -16.85
N GLU A 120 -2.18 -6.64 -16.85
CA GLU A 120 -3.05 -7.82 -16.93
C GLU A 120 -3.15 -8.42 -18.34
N SER A 121 -2.86 -7.63 -19.38
CA SER A 121 -2.85 -8.13 -20.77
C SER A 121 -1.52 -8.80 -21.15
N ASP A 122 -0.43 -8.46 -20.46
CA ASP A 122 0.90 -9.02 -20.69
C ASP A 122 1.04 -10.38 -19.98
N THR A 123 0.64 -11.43 -20.70
CA THR A 123 0.62 -12.80 -20.17
C THR A 123 1.93 -13.56 -20.38
N ALA A 124 2.93 -12.95 -21.02
CA ALA A 124 4.19 -13.61 -21.30
C ALA A 124 5.06 -13.67 -20.02
N PRO A 125 5.44 -14.87 -19.53
CA PRO A 125 6.36 -14.97 -18.41
C PRO A 125 7.67 -14.25 -18.74
N ALA A 126 8.12 -13.39 -17.84
CA ALA A 126 9.33 -12.60 -18.02
C ALA A 126 10.25 -12.72 -16.82
N GLU A 127 11.57 -12.76 -17.07
CA GLU A 127 12.58 -12.95 -16.01
C GLU A 127 12.48 -11.90 -14.89
N TRP A 128 11.98 -10.69 -15.18
CA TRP A 128 11.80 -9.67 -14.15
C TRP A 128 10.78 -10.09 -13.07
N GLN A 129 9.82 -10.96 -13.39
CA GLN A 129 8.81 -11.47 -12.45
C GLN A 129 9.39 -12.48 -11.44
N ARG A 130 10.63 -12.94 -11.63
CA ARG A 130 11.33 -13.77 -10.64
C ARG A 130 12.09 -12.96 -9.60
N ARG A 131 12.22 -11.65 -9.78
CA ARG A 131 13.01 -10.79 -8.90
C ARG A 131 12.15 -10.24 -7.77
N VAL A 132 12.53 -10.52 -6.53
CA VAL A 132 12.01 -9.90 -5.31
C VAL A 132 13.12 -9.06 -4.70
N VAL A 133 13.03 -7.74 -4.84
CA VAL A 133 14.12 -6.82 -4.46
C VAL A 133 13.97 -6.43 -3.00
N PHE A 134 15.03 -6.67 -2.21
CA PHE A 134 15.07 -6.38 -0.79
C PHE A 134 15.87 -5.10 -0.52
N VAL A 135 15.18 -4.01 -0.22
CA VAL A 135 15.80 -2.73 0.17
C VAL A 135 15.64 -2.54 1.68
N ALA A 136 16.72 -2.19 2.38
CA ALA A 136 16.67 -1.98 3.83
C ALA A 136 17.55 -0.81 4.31
N ASP A 137 17.06 -0.11 5.32
CA ASP A 137 17.79 0.93 6.07
C ASP A 137 18.85 0.30 6.99
N ASN A 138 19.59 1.13 7.72
CA ASN A 138 20.77 0.74 8.50
C ASN A 138 20.51 -0.42 9.49
N TRP A 139 21.41 -1.39 9.54
CA TRP A 139 21.37 -2.45 10.55
C TRP A 139 21.62 -1.96 11.99
N ALA A 140 22.39 -0.88 12.15
CA ALA A 140 22.76 -0.29 13.44
C ALA A 140 21.81 0.87 13.78
N ASP A 141 20.55 0.55 14.08
CA ASP A 141 19.50 1.53 14.36
C ASP A 141 18.80 1.27 15.70
N PRO A 142 18.44 2.32 16.47
CA PRO A 142 17.67 2.17 17.71
C PRO A 142 16.30 1.49 17.54
N ALA A 143 15.70 1.54 16.35
CA ALA A 143 14.43 0.89 16.05
C ALA A 143 14.57 -0.62 15.71
N GLY A 144 15.80 -1.13 15.63
CA GLY A 144 16.10 -2.54 15.37
C GLY A 144 17.06 -2.73 14.20
N ASN A 145 17.42 -4.00 13.95
CA ASN A 145 18.29 -4.35 12.83
C ASN A 145 17.46 -4.62 11.57
N PHE A 146 17.30 -3.62 10.72
CA PHE A 146 16.50 -3.72 9.50
C PHE A 146 17.05 -4.74 8.49
N HIS A 147 18.36 -4.95 8.43
CA HIS A 147 18.94 -6.00 7.59
C HIS A 147 18.51 -7.39 8.07
N ALA A 148 18.50 -7.63 9.38
CA ALA A 148 18.09 -8.91 9.94
C ALA A 148 16.60 -9.19 9.69
N LEU A 149 15.74 -8.18 9.83
CA LEU A 149 14.31 -8.30 9.53
C LEU A 149 14.07 -8.57 8.03
N SER A 150 14.78 -7.88 7.15
CA SER A 150 14.70 -8.10 5.70
C SER A 150 15.24 -9.50 5.31
N ASN A 151 16.33 -9.94 5.92
CA ASN A 151 16.94 -11.25 5.66
C ASN A 151 16.14 -12.43 6.22
N ASP A 152 15.34 -12.24 7.27
CA ASP A 152 14.44 -13.28 7.77
C ASP A 152 13.54 -13.79 6.64
N ILE A 153 13.00 -12.86 5.85
CA ILE A 153 12.15 -13.19 4.71
C ILE A 153 12.94 -13.88 3.60
N ARG A 154 14.08 -13.32 3.20
CA ARG A 154 14.93 -13.89 2.15
C ARG A 154 15.34 -15.33 2.43
N PHE A 155 15.74 -15.62 3.67
CA PHE A 155 16.35 -16.90 4.00
C PHE A 155 15.35 -17.95 4.47
N ASN A 156 14.23 -17.54 5.05
CA ASN A 156 13.29 -18.47 5.69
C ASN A 156 11.92 -18.57 4.98
N TYR A 157 11.53 -17.58 4.17
CA TYR A 157 10.17 -17.51 3.60
C TYR A 157 10.14 -17.39 2.08
N LEU A 158 11.16 -16.82 1.44
CA LEU A 158 11.19 -16.68 -0.01
C LEU A 158 11.34 -18.05 -0.70
N PRO A 159 10.45 -18.43 -1.63
CA PRO A 159 10.62 -19.66 -2.41
C PRO A 159 11.88 -19.62 -3.27
N ALA A 160 12.55 -20.76 -3.43
CA ALA A 160 13.87 -20.87 -4.07
C ALA A 160 13.88 -20.51 -5.57
N GLU A 161 12.72 -20.43 -6.22
CA GLU A 161 12.58 -20.02 -7.61
C GLU A 161 12.67 -18.49 -7.84
N TYR A 162 12.65 -17.69 -6.78
CA TYR A 162 12.78 -16.23 -6.86
C TYR A 162 14.22 -15.79 -6.59
N ASP A 163 14.68 -14.79 -7.36
CA ASP A 163 15.92 -14.07 -7.09
C ASP A 163 15.70 -13.01 -6.00
N ASP A 164 16.71 -12.79 -5.17
CA ASP A 164 16.62 -11.97 -3.95
C ASP A 164 17.69 -10.85 -3.87
N PRO A 165 17.82 -9.98 -4.90
CA PRO A 165 18.83 -8.92 -4.88
C PRO A 165 18.65 -7.95 -3.70
N THR A 166 19.76 -7.56 -3.07
CA THR A 166 19.75 -6.61 -1.95
C THR A 166 20.24 -5.22 -2.32
N ILE A 167 19.67 -4.25 -1.59
CA ILE A 167 20.13 -2.87 -1.54
C ILE A 167 20.07 -2.42 -0.08
N TYR A 168 21.12 -2.71 0.68
CA TYR A 168 21.18 -2.44 2.12
C TYR A 168 22.12 -1.27 2.47
N TYR A 169 21.63 -0.32 3.27
CA TYR A 169 22.44 0.83 3.71
C TYR A 169 23.48 0.43 4.77
N ASN A 170 24.73 0.88 4.61
CA ASN A 170 25.89 0.41 5.38
C ASN A 170 26.09 -1.13 5.34
N GLY A 171 25.60 -1.79 4.29
CA GLY A 171 25.88 -3.18 3.96
C GLY A 171 26.40 -3.30 2.53
N ASP A 172 25.57 -2.90 1.58
CA ASP A 172 25.87 -2.88 0.14
C ASP A 172 26.28 -1.49 -0.34
N TYR A 173 25.64 -0.44 0.20
CA TYR A 173 25.84 0.96 -0.18
C TYR A 173 26.11 1.82 1.06
N PHE A 174 27.12 2.71 0.97
CA PHE A 174 27.59 3.50 2.12
C PHE A 174 27.28 5.00 2.01
N THR A 175 26.61 5.42 0.95
CA THR A 175 26.12 6.79 0.79
C THR A 175 24.66 6.78 0.34
N ALA A 176 23.90 7.80 0.76
CA ALA A 176 22.51 7.95 0.34
C ALA A 176 22.38 8.12 -1.18
N ASN A 177 23.38 8.72 -1.84
CA ASN A 177 23.36 8.90 -3.28
C ASN A 177 23.54 7.59 -4.04
N ASP A 178 24.52 6.77 -3.67
CA ASP A 178 24.78 5.50 -4.36
C ASP A 178 23.61 4.53 -4.16
N MET A 179 23.06 4.51 -2.94
CA MET A 179 21.85 3.74 -2.65
C MET A 179 20.65 4.23 -3.46
N ARG A 180 20.44 5.55 -3.59
CA ARG A 180 19.38 6.11 -4.44
C ARG A 180 19.50 5.63 -5.89
N LEU A 181 20.71 5.67 -6.44
CA LEU A 181 20.97 5.23 -7.81
C LEU A 181 20.70 3.73 -7.97
N ALA A 182 21.05 2.92 -6.97
CA ALA A 182 20.75 1.49 -6.95
C ALA A 182 19.24 1.21 -6.90
N ILE A 183 18.50 1.93 -6.05
CA ILE A 183 17.03 1.80 -5.96
C ILE A 183 16.39 2.17 -7.31
N ARG A 184 16.81 3.27 -7.93
CA ARG A 184 16.33 3.65 -9.28
C ARG A 184 16.62 2.56 -10.31
N ALA A 185 17.85 2.03 -10.32
CA ALA A 185 18.23 0.96 -11.23
C ALA A 185 17.41 -0.33 -10.99
N ALA A 186 17.02 -0.63 -9.74
CA ALA A 186 16.16 -1.78 -9.45
C ALA A 186 14.74 -1.61 -10.00
N PHE A 187 14.16 -0.41 -9.89
CA PHE A 187 12.89 -0.10 -10.56
C PHE A 187 13.01 -0.24 -12.09
N ASP A 188 14.05 0.35 -12.69
CA ASP A 188 14.24 0.31 -14.15
C ASP A 188 14.49 -1.12 -14.71
N GLN A 189 15.06 -2.00 -13.89
CA GLN A 189 15.27 -3.42 -14.24
C GLN A 189 13.98 -4.24 -14.13
N GLY A 190 13.01 -3.79 -13.33
CA GLY A 190 11.82 -4.53 -12.98
C GLY A 190 12.03 -5.56 -11.87
N GLY A 191 10.94 -5.88 -11.19
CA GLY A 191 10.81 -6.92 -10.17
C GLY A 191 9.34 -7.25 -9.97
N LEU A 192 9.02 -8.47 -9.54
CA LEU A 192 7.65 -8.78 -9.12
C LEU A 192 7.29 -7.97 -7.88
N MET A 193 8.22 -7.89 -6.94
CA MET A 193 8.06 -7.16 -5.69
C MET A 193 9.33 -6.38 -5.37
N LEU A 194 9.17 -5.17 -4.85
CA LEU A 194 10.25 -4.37 -4.26
C LEU A 194 9.81 -3.95 -2.87
N GLN A 195 10.49 -4.45 -1.85
CA GLN A 195 10.22 -4.06 -0.47
C GLN A 195 11.22 -3.01 0.02
N TRP A 196 10.73 -2.09 0.85
CA TRP A 196 11.52 -1.24 1.73
C TRP A 196 11.31 -1.67 3.18
N PHE A 197 12.38 -1.86 3.95
CA PHE A 197 12.30 -2.09 5.39
C PHE A 197 13.17 -1.07 6.14
N GLY A 198 12.54 -0.16 6.90
CA GLY A 198 13.28 0.88 7.61
C GLY A 198 12.47 2.11 7.95
N HIS A 199 13.15 3.22 8.23
CA HIS A 199 12.48 4.49 8.49
C HIS A 199 11.89 5.08 7.21
N ALA A 200 10.79 5.80 7.34
CA ALA A 200 10.23 6.58 6.24
C ALA A 200 9.51 7.82 6.79
N SER A 201 9.31 8.79 5.90
CA SER A 201 8.33 9.83 6.07
C SER A 201 7.25 9.68 5.01
N ARG A 202 6.29 10.61 5.02
CA ARG A 202 5.27 10.75 3.97
C ARG A 202 5.87 10.85 2.56
N PHE A 203 7.11 11.33 2.41
CA PHE A 203 7.68 11.67 1.10
C PHE A 203 8.98 10.94 0.76
N ARG A 204 9.53 10.13 1.67
CA ARG A 204 10.84 9.47 1.46
C ARG A 204 11.06 8.23 2.31
N TRP A 205 11.92 7.37 1.81
CA TRP A 205 12.58 6.30 2.56
C TRP A 205 13.91 6.76 3.15
N GLY A 206 14.18 6.33 4.38
CA GLY A 206 15.42 6.56 5.12
C GLY A 206 15.57 7.98 5.69
N SER A 207 16.22 8.07 6.85
CA SER A 207 16.47 9.35 7.54
C SER A 207 17.40 10.29 6.75
N VAL A 208 18.28 9.73 5.91
CA VAL A 208 19.20 10.47 5.03
C VAL A 208 18.67 10.69 3.61
N SER A 209 17.36 10.48 3.39
CA SER A 209 16.71 10.55 2.07
C SER A 209 17.40 9.61 1.07
N MET A 210 17.13 8.32 1.16
CA MET A 210 17.70 7.32 0.25
C MET A 210 16.89 7.20 -1.04
N PHE A 211 15.59 7.45 -0.96
CA PHE A 211 14.68 7.56 -2.11
C PHE A 211 13.49 8.42 -1.72
N ASN A 212 12.96 9.25 -2.62
CA ASN A 212 11.86 10.18 -2.33
C ASN A 212 10.97 10.44 -3.55
N ILE A 213 9.89 11.20 -3.35
CA ILE A 213 8.91 11.54 -4.40
C ILE A 213 9.52 12.17 -5.66
N PHE A 214 10.66 12.88 -5.57
CA PHE A 214 11.32 13.47 -6.74
C PHE A 214 12.15 12.45 -7.54
N ASP A 215 12.39 11.27 -6.97
CA ASP A 215 13.12 10.18 -7.63
C ASP A 215 12.21 9.39 -8.59
N ILE A 216 10.88 9.42 -8.39
CA ILE A 216 9.91 8.64 -9.19
C ILE A 216 9.73 9.21 -10.61
N PRO A 217 9.56 10.54 -10.80
CA PRO A 217 9.44 11.11 -12.15
C PRO A 217 10.67 10.88 -13.03
N VAL A 218 11.84 10.56 -12.46
CA VAL A 218 13.08 10.33 -13.20
C VAL A 218 13.42 8.85 -13.44
N LEU A 219 12.58 7.92 -12.97
CA LEU A 219 12.69 6.50 -13.34
C LEU A 219 12.51 6.32 -14.86
N ALA A 220 13.01 5.20 -15.40
CA ALA A 220 12.75 4.83 -16.77
C ALA A 220 11.24 4.74 -17.02
N SER A 221 10.80 5.21 -18.20
CA SER A 221 9.45 4.95 -18.67
C SER A 221 9.41 3.59 -19.34
N HIS A 222 8.35 2.85 -19.08
CA HIS A 222 8.10 1.53 -19.64
C HIS A 222 6.83 1.57 -20.54
N PRO A 223 6.86 2.26 -21.70
CA PRO A 223 5.69 2.35 -22.58
C PRO A 223 5.36 1.04 -23.31
N ASN A 224 6.33 0.12 -23.39
CA ASN A 224 6.26 -1.10 -24.20
C ASN A 224 6.50 -2.38 -23.38
N ASP A 225 6.63 -2.26 -22.06
CA ASP A 225 6.69 -3.41 -21.15
C ASP A 225 6.00 -3.06 -19.82
N THR A 226 5.83 -4.06 -18.95
CA THR A 226 4.97 -3.99 -17.76
C THR A 226 5.77 -4.11 -16.47
N LYS A 227 7.04 -3.67 -16.47
CA LYS A 227 8.01 -3.83 -15.37
C LYS A 227 7.73 -2.92 -14.16
N TRP A 228 6.50 -2.91 -13.67
CA TRP A 228 6.08 -2.16 -12.50
C TRP A 228 5.91 -3.12 -11.32
N PRO A 229 6.79 -3.08 -10.30
CA PRO A 229 6.69 -3.98 -9.16
C PRO A 229 5.45 -3.73 -8.31
N ILE A 230 5.09 -4.72 -7.50
CA ILE A 230 4.36 -4.50 -6.25
C ILE A 230 5.35 -3.86 -5.28
N THR A 231 5.12 -2.61 -4.85
CA THR A 231 5.92 -1.98 -3.81
C THR A 231 5.31 -2.21 -2.43
N VAL A 232 6.16 -2.52 -1.46
CA VAL A 232 5.74 -2.71 -0.08
C VAL A 232 6.65 -1.94 0.85
N SER A 233 6.09 -1.03 1.65
CA SER A 233 6.85 -0.24 2.62
C SER A 233 6.63 -0.78 4.04
N TYR A 234 7.62 -1.50 4.57
CA TYR A 234 7.69 -1.86 5.99
C TYR A 234 8.33 -0.71 6.77
N SER A 235 7.55 0.35 6.98
CA SER A 235 8.00 1.62 7.58
C SER A 235 6.88 2.40 8.27
N CYS A 236 7.07 3.70 8.51
CA CYS A 236 6.02 4.62 8.96
C CYS A 236 5.55 5.52 7.81
N TRP A 237 4.27 5.89 7.78
CA TRP A 237 3.68 6.99 6.97
C TRP A 237 3.87 7.01 5.45
N ALA A 238 4.54 6.03 4.83
CA ALA A 238 4.80 6.06 3.38
C ALA A 238 3.50 6.09 2.54
N GLY A 239 2.38 5.62 3.10
CA GLY A 239 1.03 5.66 2.52
C GLY A 239 0.05 6.51 3.34
N TYR A 240 0.53 7.53 4.07
CA TYR A 240 -0.33 8.47 4.80
C TYR A 240 -1.04 9.45 3.85
N PHE A 241 -1.88 8.91 2.95
CA PHE A 241 -2.52 9.65 1.85
C PHE A 241 -3.42 10.79 2.32
N ILE A 242 -3.82 10.78 3.59
CA ILE A 242 -4.64 11.84 4.20
C ILE A 242 -3.89 13.14 4.49
N ASN A 243 -2.66 13.26 4.01
CA ASN A 243 -1.74 14.34 4.26
C ASN A 243 -2.16 15.66 3.58
N LEU A 244 -2.03 16.77 4.30
CA LEU A 244 -2.26 18.13 3.77
C LEU A 244 -0.96 18.92 3.50
N ASP A 245 0.20 18.35 3.82
CA ASP A 245 1.50 19.04 3.72
C ASP A 245 2.23 18.71 2.39
N GLY A 246 3.24 19.51 2.02
CA GLY A 246 4.37 19.03 1.20
C GLY A 246 4.08 18.55 -0.23
N GLY A 247 3.02 19.04 -0.89
CA GLY A 247 2.69 18.66 -2.28
C GLY A 247 1.58 17.61 -2.41
N ASN A 248 0.90 17.32 -1.30
CA ASN A 248 -0.39 16.62 -1.20
C ASN A 248 -0.37 15.12 -1.49
N GLN A 249 0.60 14.59 -2.24
CA GLN A 249 0.75 13.15 -2.46
C GLN A 249 1.96 12.58 -1.72
N THR A 250 1.75 11.47 -1.05
CA THR A 250 2.76 10.69 -0.36
C THR A 250 3.61 9.86 -1.32
N LEU A 251 4.64 9.21 -0.79
CA LEU A 251 5.53 8.34 -1.54
C LEU A 251 4.76 7.18 -2.20
N GLY A 252 3.87 6.51 -1.45
CA GLY A 252 3.04 5.42 -1.96
C GLY A 252 2.09 5.87 -3.08
N GLU A 253 1.44 7.03 -2.91
CA GLU A 253 0.59 7.61 -3.95
C GLU A 253 1.40 7.95 -5.20
N THR A 254 2.57 8.56 -5.04
CA THR A 254 3.43 8.95 -6.16
C THR A 254 3.90 7.71 -6.94
N PHE A 255 4.21 6.59 -6.25
CA PHE A 255 4.55 5.33 -6.91
C PHE A 255 3.41 4.81 -7.77
N LEU A 256 2.19 4.81 -7.23
CA LEU A 256 1.02 4.27 -7.91
C LEU A 256 0.59 5.16 -9.09
N LEU A 257 0.56 6.48 -8.91
CA LEU A 257 0.00 7.42 -9.88
C LEU A 257 0.95 7.76 -11.04
N ALA A 258 2.26 7.47 -10.91
CA ALA A 258 3.21 7.78 -11.95
C ALA A 258 2.92 7.01 -13.26
N PRO A 259 2.73 7.70 -14.40
CA PRO A 259 2.40 7.04 -15.65
C PRO A 259 3.60 6.25 -16.18
N GLN A 260 3.35 4.99 -16.56
CA GLN A 260 4.31 4.06 -17.17
C GLN A 260 5.60 3.83 -16.35
N ARG A 261 5.56 4.08 -15.04
CA ARG A 261 6.67 3.89 -14.10
C ARG A 261 6.14 3.73 -12.67
N GLY A 262 7.04 3.57 -11.71
CA GLY A 262 6.67 3.33 -10.32
C GLY A 262 6.09 1.92 -10.17
N SER A 263 4.93 1.82 -9.53
CA SER A 263 4.39 0.53 -9.08
C SER A 263 3.06 0.20 -9.74
N ILE A 264 2.76 -1.09 -9.86
CA ILE A 264 1.43 -1.55 -10.27
C ILE A 264 0.47 -1.57 -9.07
N VAL A 265 0.99 -1.90 -7.89
CA VAL A 265 0.32 -1.91 -6.60
C VAL A 265 1.31 -1.37 -5.57
N ASP A 266 0.82 -0.55 -4.63
CA ASP A 266 1.59 -0.10 -3.48
C ASP A 266 0.88 -0.50 -2.18
N LEU A 267 1.59 -1.17 -1.29
CA LEU A 267 1.15 -1.46 0.06
C LEU A 267 2.03 -0.68 1.03
N SER A 268 1.54 0.50 1.43
CA SER A 268 2.25 1.39 2.33
C SER A 268 1.39 1.80 3.54
N PRO A 269 2.02 1.95 4.72
CA PRO A 269 1.30 2.24 5.95
C PRO A 269 0.86 3.70 6.04
N SER A 270 -0.37 3.90 6.49
CA SER A 270 -0.90 5.21 6.91
C SER A 270 -0.46 5.56 8.35
N GLY A 271 -0.04 4.59 9.15
CA GLY A 271 0.29 4.79 10.56
C GLY A 271 1.78 4.79 10.90
N LEU A 272 2.06 4.95 12.19
CA LEU A 272 3.32 4.54 12.80
C LEU A 272 3.30 3.02 13.02
N HIS A 273 4.46 2.38 12.91
CA HIS A 273 4.59 0.94 13.04
C HIS A 273 5.87 0.55 13.78
N VAL A 274 5.90 -0.69 14.26
CA VAL A 274 7.05 -1.31 14.91
C VAL A 274 7.62 -2.45 14.06
N GLY A 275 8.95 -2.58 14.02
CA GLY A 275 9.63 -3.48 13.09
C GLY A 275 9.24 -4.95 13.23
N TRP A 276 9.02 -5.45 14.45
CA TRP A 276 8.68 -6.86 14.67
C TRP A 276 7.31 -7.24 14.10
N ASP A 277 6.30 -6.38 14.24
CA ASP A 277 4.98 -6.65 13.69
C ASP A 277 4.94 -6.47 12.18
N LEU A 278 5.70 -5.50 11.64
CA LEU A 278 5.92 -5.39 10.20
C LEU A 278 6.61 -6.63 9.62
N ASN A 279 7.53 -7.25 10.35
CA ASN A 279 8.17 -8.49 9.89
C ASN A 279 7.18 -9.66 9.85
N LYS A 280 6.31 -9.81 10.86
CA LYS A 280 5.22 -10.81 10.83
C LYS A 280 4.28 -10.57 9.65
N LEU A 281 3.93 -9.31 9.37
CA LEU A 281 3.12 -8.97 8.20
C LEU A 281 3.86 -9.32 6.90
N ASN A 282 5.17 -9.10 6.84
CA ASN A 282 5.99 -9.48 5.68
C ASN A 282 6.01 -11.00 5.45
N GLN A 283 6.20 -11.78 6.51
CA GLN A 283 6.11 -13.25 6.45
C GLN A 283 4.75 -13.70 5.89
N ALA A 284 3.66 -13.10 6.40
CA ALA A 284 2.31 -13.39 5.95
C ALA A 284 2.06 -12.98 4.49
N LEU A 285 2.59 -11.83 4.06
CA LEU A 285 2.46 -11.33 2.70
C LEU A 285 3.21 -12.21 1.71
N VAL A 286 4.46 -12.57 2.01
CA VAL A 286 5.26 -13.48 1.18
C VAL A 286 4.63 -14.86 1.11
N ARG A 287 4.06 -15.35 2.21
CA ARG A 287 3.28 -16.59 2.19
C ARG A 287 2.10 -16.49 1.23
N ALA A 288 1.23 -15.49 1.38
CA ALA A 288 0.05 -15.37 0.54
C ALA A 288 0.38 -15.15 -0.95
N THR A 289 1.36 -14.30 -1.25
CA THR A 289 1.69 -13.90 -2.63
C THR A 289 2.65 -14.85 -3.35
N LEU A 290 3.68 -15.37 -2.68
CA LEU A 290 4.77 -16.10 -3.34
C LEU A 290 4.74 -17.61 -3.05
N GLN A 291 4.25 -18.04 -1.87
CA GLN A 291 4.13 -19.46 -1.52
C GLN A 291 2.78 -20.04 -1.96
N ASP A 292 1.69 -19.43 -1.52
CA ASP A 292 0.32 -19.85 -1.86
C ASP A 292 -0.11 -19.35 -3.24
N ARG A 293 0.63 -18.40 -3.80
CA ARG A 293 0.45 -17.83 -5.16
C ARG A 293 -0.96 -17.30 -5.40
N ILE A 294 -1.48 -16.55 -4.44
CA ILE A 294 -2.73 -15.82 -4.63
C ILE A 294 -2.44 -14.62 -5.55
N GLU A 295 -2.95 -14.70 -6.79
CA GLU A 295 -2.58 -13.77 -7.86
C GLU A 295 -3.37 -12.45 -7.84
N ARG A 296 -4.51 -12.41 -7.16
CA ARG A 296 -5.31 -11.19 -7.01
C ARG A 296 -4.83 -10.42 -5.79
N ALA A 297 -4.33 -9.20 -6.00
CA ALA A 297 -3.70 -8.39 -4.95
C ALA A 297 -4.60 -8.21 -3.72
N GLY A 298 -5.88 -7.91 -3.90
CA GLY A 298 -6.82 -7.75 -2.78
C GLY A 298 -7.00 -9.03 -1.96
N GLU A 299 -7.19 -10.17 -2.63
CA GLU A 299 -7.29 -11.48 -1.98
C GLU A 299 -6.00 -11.86 -1.25
N ALA A 300 -4.84 -11.64 -1.87
CA ALA A 300 -3.55 -11.94 -1.28
C ALA A 300 -3.29 -11.09 -0.03
N PHE A 301 -3.67 -9.81 -0.05
CA PHE A 301 -3.47 -8.91 1.09
C PHE A 301 -4.41 -9.24 2.25
N ASP A 302 -5.64 -9.66 1.97
CA ASP A 302 -6.58 -10.07 3.02
C ASP A 302 -6.20 -11.44 3.60
N GLN A 303 -5.72 -12.36 2.77
CA GLN A 303 -5.14 -13.61 3.25
C GLN A 303 -3.88 -13.37 4.10
N ALA A 304 -3.05 -12.40 3.73
CA ALA A 304 -1.91 -12.00 4.54
C ALA A 304 -2.35 -11.44 5.92
N LYS A 305 -3.40 -10.63 5.99
CA LYS A 305 -3.98 -10.20 7.27
C LYS A 305 -4.48 -11.40 8.09
N ALA A 306 -5.18 -12.35 7.45
CA ALA A 306 -5.65 -13.55 8.13
C ALA A 306 -4.49 -14.36 8.73
N TYR A 307 -3.39 -14.56 8.00
CA TYR A 307 -2.18 -15.21 8.52
C TYR A 307 -1.52 -14.42 9.65
N TYR A 308 -1.44 -13.10 9.52
CA TYR A 308 -0.90 -12.23 10.57
C TYR A 308 -1.69 -12.39 11.88
N PHE A 309 -3.02 -12.29 11.83
CA PHE A 309 -3.87 -12.40 13.03
C PHE A 309 -3.92 -13.83 13.61
N ALA A 310 -3.89 -14.86 12.76
CA ALA A 310 -3.82 -16.25 13.21
C ALA A 310 -2.51 -16.57 13.94
N GLY A 311 -1.39 -15.94 13.54
CA GLY A 311 -0.10 -16.05 14.23
C GLY A 311 0.04 -15.14 15.45
N ALA A 312 -0.72 -14.05 15.52
CA ALA A 312 -0.66 -13.04 16.58
C ALA A 312 -1.49 -13.38 17.84
N SER A 313 -2.26 -14.48 17.84
CA SER A 313 -3.12 -14.89 18.95
C SER A 313 -2.39 -15.23 20.28
N GLY A 314 -1.08 -14.99 20.36
CA GLY A 314 -0.27 -15.08 21.58
C GLY A 314 0.14 -13.73 22.20
N SER A 315 -0.16 -12.57 21.59
CA SER A 315 0.35 -11.27 22.08
C SER A 315 -0.59 -10.06 21.92
N LEU A 316 -1.90 -10.27 21.88
CA LEU A 316 -2.87 -9.17 22.00
C LEU A 316 -3.22 -8.93 23.48
N THR A 317 -2.24 -8.41 24.23
CA THR A 317 -2.42 -7.78 25.55
C THR A 317 -1.55 -6.55 25.64
#